data_AF-A0A318JMS3-F1
#
_entry.id   AF-A0A318JMS3-F1
#
_cell.length_a   1.000
_cell.length_b   1.000
_cell.length_c   1.000
_cell.angle_alpha   90.00
_cell.angle_beta   90.00
_cell.angle_gamma   90.00
#
_symmetry.space_group_name_H-M   'P 1'
#
loop_
_entity.id
_entity.type
_entity.pdbx_description
1 polymer ?
#
loop_
_entity_poly.entity_id
_entity_poly.type
_entity_poly.pdbx_seq_one_letter_code
_entity_poly.pdbx_strand_id
1 'polypeptide(L)'
;MTKDDLLKFCTPGKVRLYPHSDGVNTYCSNGILAIRVAEAIKGAYTCLPNESPIPAMLEKHTDGHGNYEYVSLPFIPRPKNCRHCNGTGIRHDCTECNGVVIFPPDEDDEFCSKCGGTGMASNTADSIEVNCRCCDGTGEMPNHAVRMPNGQWMARRYLALIATLPNVTVSTRPVPDDSQYHALHFIFDGGEAICMPLNP
;
A
#
# COMPACT_ATOMS: atom_id res chain seq x y z
N MET A 1 -7.48 -12.75 -15.35
CA MET A 1 -7.14 -12.57 -13.91
C MET A 1 -8.35 -12.95 -13.06
N THR A 2 -8.24 -13.35 -11.78
CA THR A 2 -9.40 -13.70 -10.94
C THR A 2 -9.73 -12.62 -9.90
N LYS A 3 -10.91 -12.71 -9.28
CA LYS A 3 -11.30 -11.83 -8.16
C LYS A 3 -10.32 -11.95 -6.99
N ASP A 4 -9.92 -13.18 -6.66
CA ASP A 4 -9.04 -13.45 -5.53
C ASP A 4 -7.63 -12.91 -5.76
N ASP A 5 -7.16 -12.95 -7.02
CA ASP A 5 -5.91 -12.29 -7.41
C ASP A 5 -5.97 -10.77 -7.15
N LEU A 6 -7.14 -10.16 -7.28
CA LEU A 6 -7.32 -8.72 -7.06
C LEU A 6 -7.46 -8.32 -5.58
N LEU A 7 -7.92 -9.24 -4.71
CA LEU A 7 -8.15 -8.93 -3.30
C LEU A 7 -6.88 -8.49 -2.57
N LYS A 8 -5.69 -8.96 -2.99
CA LYS A 8 -4.40 -8.55 -2.40
C LYS A 8 -4.05 -7.08 -2.65
N PHE A 9 -4.71 -6.43 -3.61
CA PHE A 9 -4.55 -5.00 -3.89
C PHE A 9 -5.58 -4.13 -3.18
N CYS A 10 -6.48 -4.74 -2.40
CA CYS A 10 -7.56 -4.07 -1.69
C CYS A 10 -7.18 -3.86 -0.22
N THR A 11 -7.67 -2.79 0.39
CA THR A 11 -7.58 -2.62 1.85
C THR A 11 -8.65 -3.48 2.52
N PRO A 12 -8.28 -4.43 3.40
CA PRO A 12 -9.26 -5.25 4.12
C PRO A 12 -10.28 -4.40 4.87
N GLY A 13 -11.56 -4.79 4.80
CA GLY A 13 -12.66 -4.08 5.49
C GLY A 13 -13.15 -2.81 4.81
N LYS A 14 -12.50 -2.32 3.74
CA LYS A 14 -12.99 -1.18 2.96
C LYS A 14 -13.68 -1.67 1.68
N VAL A 15 -14.97 -1.97 1.77
CA VAL A 15 -15.77 -2.56 0.66
C VAL A 15 -15.71 -1.72 -0.63
N ARG A 16 -15.68 -0.38 -0.53
CA ARG A 16 -15.54 0.51 -1.71
C ARG A 16 -14.24 0.35 -2.48
N LEU A 17 -13.27 -0.33 -1.89
CA LEU A 17 -11.95 -0.59 -2.45
C LEU A 17 -11.80 -2.03 -2.95
N TYR A 18 -12.83 -2.87 -2.80
CA TYR A 18 -12.85 -4.26 -3.29
C TYR A 18 -12.99 -4.32 -4.81
N PRO A 19 -12.67 -5.46 -5.44
CA PRO A 19 -12.77 -5.62 -6.88
C PRO A 19 -14.20 -5.38 -7.36
N HIS A 20 -14.40 -4.35 -8.18
CA HIS A 20 -15.70 -4.00 -8.71
C HIS A 20 -15.67 -3.76 -10.22
N SER A 21 -16.79 -4.00 -10.89
CA SER A 21 -16.90 -3.88 -12.34
C SER A 21 -17.92 -2.83 -12.75
N ASP A 22 -17.62 -2.12 -13.84
CA ASP A 22 -18.54 -1.24 -14.57
C ASP A 22 -19.26 -1.95 -15.74
N GLY A 23 -19.10 -3.27 -15.85
CA GLY A 23 -19.61 -4.10 -16.95
C GLY A 23 -18.62 -4.29 -18.10
N VAL A 24 -17.55 -3.49 -18.18
CA VAL A 24 -16.50 -3.59 -19.21
C VAL A 24 -15.15 -3.89 -18.58
N ASN A 25 -14.80 -3.14 -17.54
CA ASN A 25 -13.56 -3.23 -16.80
C ASN A 25 -13.81 -3.72 -15.37
N THR A 26 -12.73 -4.12 -14.71
CA THR A 26 -12.70 -4.39 -13.26
C THR A 26 -11.66 -3.52 -12.59
N TYR A 27 -12.03 -2.93 -11.46
CA TYR A 27 -11.19 -2.00 -10.71
C TYR A 27 -10.97 -2.47 -9.29
N CYS A 28 -9.80 -2.16 -8.72
CA CYS A 28 -9.55 -2.30 -7.29
C CYS A 28 -8.51 -1.29 -6.83
N SER A 29 -8.46 -1.02 -5.52
CA SER A 29 -7.52 -0.05 -4.96
C SER A 29 -7.26 -0.32 -3.48
N ASN A 30 -6.15 0.20 -2.93
CA ASN A 30 -5.95 0.29 -1.48
C ASN A 30 -5.79 1.74 -0.99
N GLY A 31 -6.12 2.72 -1.84
CA GLY A 31 -5.92 4.15 -1.61
C GLY A 31 -4.54 4.68 -2.00
N ILE A 32 -3.53 3.82 -2.14
CA ILE A 32 -2.20 4.19 -2.65
C ILE A 32 -1.97 3.66 -4.08
N LEU A 33 -2.50 2.47 -4.34
CA LEU A 33 -2.53 1.80 -5.63
C LEU A 33 -3.95 1.82 -6.18
N ALA A 34 -4.10 2.00 -7.48
CA ALA A 34 -5.32 1.67 -8.20
C ALA A 34 -5.01 0.85 -9.45
N ILE A 35 -5.88 -0.11 -9.73
CA ILE A 35 -5.73 -1.06 -10.84
C ILE A 35 -7.01 -1.03 -11.67
N ARG A 36 -6.85 -1.05 -12.99
CA ARG A 36 -7.89 -1.33 -13.98
C ARG A 36 -7.50 -2.58 -14.76
N VAL A 37 -8.36 -3.58 -14.75
CA VAL A 37 -8.30 -4.77 -15.61
C VAL A 37 -9.26 -4.54 -16.78
N ALA A 38 -8.77 -4.73 -18.00
CA ALA A 38 -9.48 -4.52 -19.26
C ALA A 38 -10.49 -5.64 -19.59
N GLU A 39 -11.10 -6.22 -18.55
CA GLU A 39 -12.19 -7.20 -18.65
C GLU A 39 -13.04 -7.17 -17.37
N ALA A 40 -14.33 -7.49 -17.52
CA ALA A 40 -15.23 -7.72 -16.40
C ALA A 40 -14.96 -9.10 -15.78
N ILE A 41 -14.37 -9.13 -14.59
CA ILE A 41 -14.04 -10.36 -13.88
C ILE A 41 -15.30 -10.90 -13.21
N LYS A 42 -15.61 -12.18 -13.46
CA LYS A 42 -16.71 -12.89 -12.82
C LYS A 42 -16.60 -12.83 -11.29
N GLY A 43 -17.69 -12.43 -10.63
CA GLY A 43 -17.77 -12.36 -9.18
C GLY A 43 -17.23 -11.07 -8.54
N ALA A 44 -16.67 -10.16 -9.34
CA ALA A 44 -16.45 -8.77 -8.92
C ALA A 44 -17.79 -8.13 -8.51
N TYR A 45 -17.75 -7.20 -7.56
CA TYR A 45 -18.94 -6.48 -7.15
C TYR A 45 -19.40 -5.54 -8.27
N THR A 46 -20.70 -5.41 -8.50
CA THR A 46 -21.18 -4.43 -9.48
C THR A 46 -21.18 -3.05 -8.84
N CYS A 47 -20.54 -2.08 -9.50
CA CYS A 47 -20.57 -0.68 -9.11
C CYS A 47 -21.59 0.07 -9.96
N LEU A 48 -22.28 1.07 -9.41
CA LEU A 48 -23.03 1.99 -10.27
C LEU A 48 -22.02 2.84 -11.09
N PRO A 49 -22.32 3.17 -12.36
CA PRO A 49 -21.36 3.81 -13.29
C PRO A 49 -20.70 5.13 -12.88
N ASN A 50 -20.95 5.69 -11.69
CA ASN A 50 -20.39 6.96 -11.23
C ASN A 50 -19.90 6.93 -9.76
N GLU A 51 -19.83 5.77 -9.12
CA GLU A 51 -19.46 5.68 -7.70
C GLU A 51 -17.96 5.44 -7.47
N SER A 52 -17.23 4.99 -8.48
CA SER A 52 -15.80 4.72 -8.36
C SER A 52 -14.98 5.93 -8.81
N PRO A 53 -14.10 6.48 -7.96
CA PRO A 53 -13.16 7.53 -8.38
C PRO A 53 -11.98 6.97 -9.19
N ILE A 54 -11.84 5.65 -9.31
CA ILE A 54 -10.68 4.99 -9.91
C ILE A 54 -10.54 5.32 -11.40
N PRO A 55 -11.58 5.23 -12.26
CA PRO A 55 -11.46 5.54 -13.68
C PRO A 55 -10.96 6.97 -13.91
N ALA A 56 -11.58 7.96 -13.27
CA ALA A 56 -11.18 9.36 -13.37
C ALA A 56 -9.75 9.61 -12.84
N MET A 57 -9.33 8.88 -11.80
CA MET A 57 -7.97 8.97 -11.30
C MET A 57 -6.96 8.38 -12.28
N LEU A 58 -7.27 7.23 -12.90
CA LEU A 58 -6.44 6.64 -13.95
C LEU A 58 -6.33 7.61 -15.12
N GLU A 59 -7.46 8.05 -15.69
CA GLU A 59 -7.50 9.00 -16.82
C GLU A 59 -6.70 10.27 -16.52
N LYS A 60 -6.83 10.86 -15.32
CA LYS A 60 -6.04 12.03 -14.92
C LYS A 60 -4.52 11.77 -14.96
N HIS A 61 -4.09 10.56 -14.64
CA HIS A 61 -2.69 10.18 -14.57
C HIS A 61 -2.16 9.53 -15.86
N THR A 62 -3.05 9.12 -16.79
CA THR A 62 -2.72 8.46 -18.06
C THR A 62 -2.99 9.32 -19.30
N ASP A 63 -4.07 10.12 -19.32
CA ASP A 63 -4.54 10.82 -20.52
C ASP A 63 -3.90 12.21 -20.65
N GLY A 64 -3.56 12.59 -21.90
CA GLY A 64 -3.02 13.91 -22.25
C GLY A 64 -1.49 14.01 -22.27
N HIS A 65 -0.81 12.88 -22.19
CA HIS A 65 0.60 12.81 -21.86
C HIS A 65 1.24 11.80 -22.83
N GLY A 66 2.10 12.28 -23.74
CA GLY A 66 2.46 11.66 -25.03
C GLY A 66 3.08 10.26 -25.02
N ASN A 67 3.72 9.86 -26.13
CA ASN A 67 4.38 8.55 -26.28
C ASN A 67 5.49 8.35 -25.25
N TYR A 68 5.16 7.86 -24.05
CA TYR A 68 6.14 7.48 -23.04
C TYR A 68 6.70 6.09 -23.34
N GLU A 69 7.98 5.93 -23.02
CA GLU A 69 8.61 4.63 -23.01
C GLU A 69 8.24 3.88 -21.73
N TYR A 70 7.86 2.62 -21.91
CA TYR A 70 7.63 1.67 -20.82
C TYR A 70 8.81 0.71 -20.78
N VAL A 71 9.41 0.59 -19.60
CA VAL A 71 10.54 -0.30 -19.37
C VAL A 71 10.16 -1.39 -18.39
N SER A 72 10.91 -2.48 -18.37
CA SER A 72 10.73 -3.51 -17.36
C SER A 72 10.87 -2.94 -15.95
N LEU A 73 10.10 -3.49 -15.01
CA LEU A 73 10.19 -3.10 -13.61
C LEU A 73 11.63 -3.27 -13.09
N PRO A 74 12.21 -2.28 -12.38
CA PRO A 74 13.56 -2.41 -11.84
C PRO A 74 13.62 -3.51 -10.78
N PHE A 75 14.84 -3.92 -10.44
CA PHE A 75 15.06 -4.86 -9.34
C PHE A 75 14.44 -4.35 -8.03
N ILE A 76 13.55 -5.14 -7.44
CA ILE A 76 12.94 -4.85 -6.15
C ILE A 76 13.74 -5.55 -5.06
N PRO A 77 14.39 -4.82 -4.15
CA PRO A 77 15.14 -5.43 -3.06
C PRO A 77 14.23 -6.24 -2.13
N ARG A 78 14.83 -7.22 -1.44
CA ARG A 78 14.16 -7.97 -0.37
C ARG A 78 13.65 -7.01 0.72
N PRO A 79 12.52 -7.33 1.36
CA PRO A 79 12.01 -6.48 2.43
C PRO A 79 13.01 -6.41 3.57
N LYS A 80 13.10 -5.24 4.19
CA LYS A 80 13.79 -5.08 5.47
C LYS A 80 12.78 -5.39 6.57
N ASN A 81 13.21 -6.10 7.60
CA ASN A 81 12.37 -6.36 8.76
C ASN A 81 11.96 -5.04 9.44
N CYS A 82 10.72 -4.96 9.87
CA CYS A 82 10.25 -3.88 10.74
C CYS A 82 11.01 -3.95 12.06
N ARG A 83 11.61 -2.83 12.47
CA ARG A 83 12.43 -2.75 13.69
C ARG A 83 11.62 -2.92 14.98
N HIS A 84 10.31 -2.70 14.94
CA HIS A 84 9.44 -2.78 16.11
C HIS A 84 8.96 -4.20 16.41
N CYS A 85 8.83 -5.04 15.39
CA CYS A 85 8.44 -6.45 15.55
C CYS A 85 9.49 -7.44 15.05
N ASN A 86 10.68 -6.96 14.69
CA ASN A 86 11.78 -7.77 14.15
C ASN A 86 11.40 -8.68 12.97
N GLY A 87 10.40 -8.30 12.18
CA GLY A 87 9.94 -9.08 11.03
C GLY A 87 8.77 -10.01 11.29
N THR A 88 8.30 -10.16 12.54
CA THR A 88 7.19 -11.08 12.85
C THR A 88 5.84 -10.55 12.41
N GLY A 89 5.71 -9.22 12.26
CA GLY A 89 4.41 -8.56 12.10
C GLY A 89 3.63 -8.41 13.40
N ILE A 90 4.09 -9.01 14.49
CA ILE A 90 3.38 -9.11 15.75
C ILE A 90 4.08 -8.28 16.82
N ARG A 91 3.30 -7.52 17.61
CA ARG A 91 3.77 -6.79 18.79
C ARG A 91 3.02 -7.31 20.02
N HIS A 92 3.69 -7.28 21.16
CA HIS A 92 3.13 -7.64 22.45
C HIS A 92 2.86 -6.35 23.24
N ASP A 93 1.60 -5.95 23.30
CA ASP A 93 1.17 -4.74 24.00
C ASP A 93 1.08 -5.02 25.51
N CYS A 94 1.50 -4.04 26.32
CA CYS A 94 1.38 -4.13 27.77
C CYS A 94 -0.10 -4.15 28.16
N THR A 95 -0.50 -5.14 28.96
CA THR A 95 -1.88 -5.30 29.47
C THR A 95 -2.35 -4.16 30.36
N GLU A 96 -1.43 -3.50 31.09
CA GLU A 96 -1.78 -2.44 32.05
C GLU A 96 -2.17 -1.13 31.34
N CYS A 97 -1.42 -0.73 30.31
CA CYS A 97 -1.72 0.46 29.52
C CYS A 97 -2.34 0.18 28.15
N ASN A 98 -2.67 -1.08 27.84
CA ASN A 98 -3.16 -1.53 26.53
C ASN A 98 -2.30 -1.06 25.34
N GLY A 99 -0.99 -1.03 25.56
CA GLY A 99 -0.01 -0.55 24.60
C GLY A 99 -0.15 0.90 24.15
N VAL A 100 -0.81 1.73 24.95
CA VAL A 100 -0.78 3.19 24.82
C VAL A 100 0.60 3.69 25.21
N VAL A 101 1.15 4.53 24.33
CA VAL A 101 2.40 5.25 24.54
C VAL A 101 2.04 6.73 24.61
N ILE A 102 2.38 7.37 25.73
CA ILE A 102 2.19 8.81 25.89
C ILE A 102 3.51 9.47 25.48
N PHE A 103 3.51 10.20 24.36
CA PHE A 103 4.66 10.96 23.91
C PHE A 103 4.27 12.18 23.06
N PRO A 104 4.77 13.40 23.37
CA PRO A 104 5.47 13.73 24.62
C PRO A 104 4.52 13.59 25.83
N PRO A 105 5.04 13.23 27.02
CA PRO A 105 4.24 13.31 28.24
C PRO A 105 3.98 14.78 28.61
N ASP A 106 2.77 15.08 29.06
CA ASP A 106 2.46 16.30 29.80
C ASP A 106 3.09 16.23 31.21
N GLU A 107 3.19 17.35 31.93
CA GLU A 107 3.85 17.40 33.25
C GLU A 107 3.21 16.47 34.29
N ASP A 108 1.92 16.14 34.12
CA ASP A 108 1.14 15.28 35.01
C ASP A 108 1.00 13.83 34.51
N ASP A 109 1.59 13.48 33.37
CA ASP A 109 1.48 12.14 32.81
C ASP A 109 2.40 11.15 33.53
N GLU A 110 1.80 10.15 34.19
CA GLU A 110 2.54 9.02 34.76
C GLU A 110 2.79 7.96 33.68
N PHE A 111 4.07 7.62 33.46
CA PHE A 111 4.42 6.49 32.62
C PHE A 111 3.92 5.17 33.23
N CYS A 112 3.38 4.29 32.38
CA CYS A 112 2.98 2.95 32.84
C CYS A 112 4.15 2.23 33.50
N SER A 113 3.98 1.93 34.79
CA SER A 113 5.02 1.37 35.66
C SER A 113 5.54 0.02 35.14
N LYS A 114 4.67 -0.80 34.56
CA LYS A 114 4.97 -2.15 34.07
C LYS A 114 5.80 -2.17 32.79
N CYS A 115 5.60 -1.22 31.88
CA CYS A 115 6.34 -1.16 30.61
C CYS A 115 7.31 0.02 30.51
N GLY A 116 7.44 0.81 31.57
CA GLY A 116 8.24 2.04 31.58
C GLY A 116 7.79 3.05 30.53
N GLY A 117 6.49 3.11 30.24
CA GLY A 117 5.93 4.01 29.23
C GLY A 117 6.11 3.57 27.76
N THR A 118 6.76 2.45 27.48
CA THR A 118 6.98 1.98 26.09
C THR A 118 5.73 1.43 25.41
N GLY A 119 4.69 1.11 26.19
CA GLY A 119 3.50 0.40 25.74
C GLY A 119 3.77 -1.06 25.34
N MET A 120 5.00 -1.55 25.45
CA MET A 120 5.38 -2.90 25.00
C MET A 120 5.70 -3.78 26.19
N ALA A 121 5.26 -5.04 26.14
CA ALA A 121 5.63 -6.06 27.09
C ALA A 121 6.52 -7.11 26.43
N SER A 122 7.39 -7.74 27.21
CA SER A 122 8.04 -9.00 26.81
C SER A 122 6.97 -10.05 26.54
N ASN A 123 7.18 -10.93 25.55
CA ASN A 123 6.27 -12.03 25.22
C ASN A 123 6.12 -12.98 26.43
N THR A 124 5.15 -12.66 27.28
CA THR A 124 4.87 -13.26 28.59
C THR A 124 3.35 -13.30 28.78
N ALA A 125 2.88 -14.01 29.81
CA ALA A 125 1.45 -14.13 30.13
C ALA A 125 0.72 -12.78 30.31
N ASP A 126 1.48 -11.71 30.52
CA ASP A 126 1.02 -10.36 30.78
C ASP A 126 0.99 -9.45 29.53
N SER A 127 1.02 -10.03 28.34
CA SER A 127 1.02 -9.31 27.08
C SER A 127 -0.17 -9.66 26.18
N ILE A 128 -0.64 -8.68 25.42
CA ILE A 128 -1.68 -8.86 24.41
C ILE A 128 -1.00 -8.91 23.05
N GLU A 129 -1.19 -10.01 22.33
CA GLU A 129 -0.72 -10.13 20.95
C GLU A 129 -1.55 -9.23 20.04
N VAL A 130 -0.91 -8.28 19.38
CA VAL A 130 -1.55 -7.37 18.42
C VAL A 130 -0.72 -7.25 17.15
N ASN A 131 -1.38 -6.86 16.05
CA ASN A 131 -0.67 -6.49 14.84
C ASN A 131 0.25 -5.29 15.12
N CYS A 132 1.50 -5.40 14.68
CA CYS A 132 2.47 -4.32 14.83
C CYS A 132 2.01 -3.09 14.05
N ARG A 133 1.63 -2.04 14.79
CA ARG A 133 1.10 -0.77 14.25
C ARG A 133 2.09 -0.05 13.32
N CYS A 134 3.39 -0.31 13.47
CA CYS A 134 4.42 0.30 12.61
C CYS A 134 4.50 -0.35 11.22
N CYS A 135 4.03 -1.58 11.05
CA CYS A 135 4.09 -2.29 9.76
C CYS A 135 2.74 -2.87 9.34
N ASP A 136 1.67 -2.50 10.03
CA ASP A 136 0.31 -3.01 9.83
C ASP A 136 0.26 -4.55 9.81
N GLY A 137 1.04 -5.20 10.66
CA GLY A 137 1.08 -6.67 10.72
C GLY A 137 1.95 -7.36 9.67
N THR A 138 2.52 -6.64 8.71
CA THR A 138 3.28 -7.26 7.60
C THR A 138 4.65 -7.79 7.99
N GLY A 139 5.22 -7.28 9.08
CA GLY A 139 6.61 -7.53 9.45
C GLY A 139 7.64 -6.78 8.59
N GLU A 140 7.20 -6.06 7.55
CA GLU A 140 8.10 -5.32 6.66
C GLU A 140 8.24 -3.86 7.10
N MET A 141 9.40 -3.25 6.86
CA MET A 141 9.60 -1.82 7.07
C MET A 141 8.74 -1.02 6.07
N PRO A 142 7.79 -0.18 6.53
CA PRO A 142 6.82 0.50 5.66
C PRO A 142 7.49 1.51 4.72
N ASN A 143 8.55 2.17 5.19
CA ASN A 143 9.25 3.25 4.48
C ASN A 143 10.48 2.75 3.69
N HIS A 144 10.55 1.45 3.37
CA HIS A 144 11.60 0.95 2.50
C HIS A 144 11.36 1.46 1.08
N ALA A 145 12.04 2.54 0.70
CA ALA A 145 11.87 3.20 -0.58
C ALA A 145 12.76 2.57 -1.67
N VAL A 146 12.26 2.54 -2.90
CA VAL A 146 12.97 2.11 -4.12
C VAL A 146 12.90 3.24 -5.13
N ARG A 147 14.05 3.56 -5.74
CA ARG A 147 14.14 4.60 -6.78
C ARG A 147 13.74 4.02 -8.13
N MET A 148 12.81 4.68 -8.80
CA MET A 148 12.27 4.28 -10.10
C MET A 148 13.07 4.91 -11.25
N PRO A 149 12.95 4.38 -12.49
CA PRO A 149 13.67 4.90 -13.65
C PRO A 149 13.42 6.38 -13.93
N ASN A 150 12.23 6.88 -13.61
CA ASN A 150 11.87 8.30 -13.75
C ASN A 150 12.35 9.17 -12.58
N GLY A 151 13.06 8.61 -11.60
CA GLY A 151 13.60 9.30 -10.44
C GLY A 151 12.71 9.28 -9.18
N GLN A 152 11.45 8.84 -9.26
CA GLN A 152 10.54 8.80 -8.10
C GLN A 152 10.94 7.77 -7.06
N TRP A 153 10.59 8.05 -5.80
CA TRP A 153 10.70 7.10 -4.70
C TRP A 153 9.36 6.45 -4.41
N MET A 154 9.32 5.12 -4.55
CA MET A 154 8.12 4.32 -4.33
C MET A 154 8.31 3.41 -3.13
N ALA A 155 7.21 3.11 -2.41
CA ALA A 155 7.28 2.13 -1.33
C ALA A 155 7.49 0.74 -1.91
N ARG A 156 8.53 0.05 -1.43
CA ARG A 156 8.91 -1.32 -1.85
C ARG A 156 7.73 -2.27 -1.80
N ARG A 157 6.89 -2.19 -0.77
CA ARG A 157 5.72 -3.08 -0.60
C ARG A 157 4.73 -3.00 -1.76
N TYR A 158 4.48 -1.80 -2.29
CA TYR A 158 3.56 -1.64 -3.42
C TYR A 158 4.20 -2.08 -4.73
N LEU A 159 5.49 -1.83 -4.92
CA LEU A 159 6.22 -2.39 -6.07
C LEU A 159 6.21 -3.91 -6.05
N ALA A 160 6.40 -4.53 -4.87
CA ALA A 160 6.35 -5.98 -4.73
C ALA A 160 4.96 -6.55 -5.06
N LEU A 161 3.88 -5.86 -4.68
CA LEU A 161 2.52 -6.22 -5.09
C LEU A 161 2.34 -6.10 -6.60
N ILE A 162 2.73 -4.97 -7.20
CA ILE A 162 2.64 -4.72 -8.64
C ILE A 162 3.45 -5.76 -9.43
N ALA A 163 4.61 -6.18 -8.93
CA ALA A 163 5.45 -7.20 -9.56
C ALA A 163 4.79 -8.59 -9.64
N THR A 164 3.69 -8.81 -8.91
CA THR A 164 2.89 -10.05 -9.05
C THR A 164 1.93 -10.01 -10.24
N LEU A 165 1.84 -8.88 -10.95
CA LEU A 165 1.06 -8.74 -12.18
C LEU A 165 1.88 -9.26 -13.38
N PRO A 166 1.22 -9.88 -14.37
CA PRO A 166 1.89 -10.49 -15.51
C PRO A 166 2.56 -9.45 -16.43
N ASN A 167 3.83 -9.67 -16.78
CA ASN A 167 4.59 -8.86 -17.75
C ASN A 167 4.54 -7.34 -17.47
N VAL A 168 4.61 -6.95 -16.20
CA VAL A 168 4.50 -5.55 -15.81
C VAL A 168 5.67 -4.70 -16.31
N THR A 169 5.33 -3.55 -16.87
CA THR A 169 6.23 -2.49 -17.29
C THR A 169 5.84 -1.18 -16.62
N VAL A 170 6.79 -0.25 -16.52
CA VAL A 170 6.63 1.02 -15.82
C VAL A 170 6.99 2.19 -16.72
N SER A 171 6.20 3.25 -16.64
CA SER A 171 6.44 4.48 -17.38
C SER A 171 7.75 5.15 -16.92
N THR A 172 8.53 5.63 -17.89
CA THR A 172 9.74 6.44 -17.66
C THR A 172 9.45 7.94 -17.62
N ARG A 173 8.17 8.34 -17.63
CA ARG A 173 7.73 9.74 -17.66
C ARG A 173 8.46 10.58 -16.58
N PRO A 174 9.18 11.65 -16.98
CA PRO A 174 9.79 12.57 -16.04
C PRO A 174 8.75 13.16 -15.09
N VAL A 175 9.13 13.31 -13.83
CA VAL A 175 8.31 13.97 -12.81
C VAL A 175 8.51 15.47 -12.98
N PRO A 176 7.45 16.27 -13.20
CA PRO A 176 7.56 17.72 -13.10
C PRO A 176 8.11 18.12 -11.72
N ASP A 177 9.02 19.10 -11.68
CA ASP A 177 9.75 19.54 -10.48
C ASP A 177 8.82 20.00 -9.32
N ASP A 178 7.59 20.38 -9.63
CA ASP A 178 6.58 20.89 -8.69
C ASP A 178 5.59 19.81 -8.19
N SER A 179 5.82 18.55 -8.56
CA SER A 179 4.74 17.56 -8.59
C SER A 179 5.03 16.31 -7.74
N GLN A 180 5.22 16.55 -6.45
CA GLN A 180 5.37 15.50 -5.42
C GLN A 180 4.17 14.52 -5.32
N TYR A 181 3.12 14.70 -6.12
CA TYR A 181 1.90 13.86 -6.16
C TYR A 181 1.64 13.18 -7.50
N HIS A 182 2.62 13.11 -8.41
CA HIS A 182 2.43 12.37 -9.67
C HIS A 182 2.45 10.87 -9.42
N ALA A 183 1.33 10.22 -9.66
CA ALA A 183 1.26 8.77 -9.65
C ALA A 183 2.16 8.18 -10.74
N LEU A 184 2.86 7.10 -10.40
CA LEU A 184 3.62 6.33 -11.37
C LEU A 184 2.69 5.34 -12.06
N HIS A 185 2.75 5.30 -13.39
CA HIS A 185 1.89 4.44 -14.21
C HIS A 185 2.60 3.16 -14.64
N PHE A 186 1.84 2.07 -14.64
CA PHE A 186 2.27 0.72 -14.95
C PHE A 186 1.29 0.07 -15.92
N ILE A 187 1.82 -0.71 -16.87
CA ILE A 187 1.03 -1.53 -17.79
C ILE A 187 1.40 -2.99 -17.56
N PHE A 188 0.43 -3.88 -17.61
CA PHE A 188 0.63 -5.33 -17.46
C PHE A 188 -0.33 -6.08 -18.39
N ASP A 189 -0.15 -7.39 -18.54
CA ASP A 189 -1.05 -8.18 -19.38
C ASP A 189 -2.47 -8.21 -18.80
N GLY A 190 -3.39 -7.58 -19.52
CA GLY A 190 -4.79 -7.49 -19.14
C GLY A 190 -5.18 -6.22 -18.40
N GLY A 191 -4.29 -5.23 -18.23
CA GLY A 191 -4.68 -3.98 -17.59
C GLY A 191 -3.55 -2.99 -17.32
N GLU A 192 -3.84 -2.07 -16.41
CA GLU A 192 -2.92 -1.03 -15.98
C GLU A 192 -3.10 -0.69 -14.50
N ALA A 193 -2.11 -0.03 -13.93
CA ALA A 193 -2.13 0.43 -12.56
C ALA A 193 -1.45 1.79 -12.40
N ILE A 194 -1.88 2.54 -11.40
CA ILE A 194 -1.19 3.73 -10.92
C ILE A 194 -0.86 3.58 -9.44
N CYS A 195 0.32 4.02 -9.04
CA CYS A 195 0.74 4.00 -7.65
C CYS A 195 1.22 5.39 -7.24
N MET A 196 0.73 5.88 -6.11
CA MET A 196 1.20 7.13 -5.53
C MET A 196 2.60 6.96 -4.94
N PRO A 197 3.48 7.98 -5.06
CA PRO A 197 4.80 7.96 -4.44
C PRO A 197 4.69 8.00 -2.92
N LEU A 198 5.79 7.66 -2.24
CA LEU A 198 5.90 7.96 -0.81
C LEU A 198 5.96 9.48 -0.64
N ASN A 199 5.12 10.03 0.25
CA ASN A 199 5.37 11.38 0.75
C ASN A 199 6.72 11.35 1.49
N PRO A 200 7.69 12.18 1.10
CA PRO A 200 8.98 12.29 1.79
C PRO A 200 8.81 12.77 3.24
#